data_AF-A0A7G7XKT8-F1
#
_entry.id   AF-A0A7G7XKT8-F1
#
_cell.length_a   1.000
_cell.length_b   1.000
_cell.length_c   1.000
_cell.angle_alpha   90.00
_cell.angle_beta   90.00
_cell.angle_gamma   90.00
#
_symmetry.space_group_name_H-M   'P 1'
#
loop_
_entity.id
_entity.type
_entity.pdbx_description
1 polymer ?
#
loop_
_entity_poly.entity_id
_entity_poly.type
_entity_poly.pdbx_seq_one_letter_code
_entity_poly.pdbx_strand_id
1 'polypeptide(L)'
;MEKFFASGLFGVLSVARGCLLVAGLLAASACQSESKMLGASVTGYNHTSAAINRFSVNGAGGPNLGAYQGGGSKVCCGVIPRHWVPGLRAVVEWEKDPDPYSYGKWPERPYSEAWNKRMEREKQQYSRHKVTVEIPRYSIAGSLKVHFLPCDQVRVSADNIKPGDPRYPYNYPMRMEEPKVCPK
;
A
#
# COMPACT_ATOMS: atom_id res chain seq x y z
N MET A 1 -7.79 -20.08 76.23
CA MET A 1 -7.33 -20.92 75.10
C MET A 1 -7.93 -20.34 73.81
N GLU A 2 -7.47 -19.16 73.39
CA GLU A 2 -8.03 -18.36 72.28
C GLU A 2 -7.05 -18.26 71.09
N LYS A 3 -6.37 -19.35 70.72
CA LYS A 3 -5.32 -19.28 69.67
C LYS A 3 -5.45 -20.27 68.52
N PHE A 4 -6.63 -20.85 68.29
CA PHE A 4 -6.81 -21.86 67.23
C PHE A 4 -7.83 -21.55 66.12
N PHE A 5 -8.55 -20.43 66.17
CA PHE A 5 -9.52 -20.08 65.10
C PHE A 5 -9.03 -19.05 64.07
N ALA A 6 -7.86 -18.45 64.26
CA ALA A 6 -7.39 -17.35 63.40
C ALA A 6 -6.62 -17.81 62.13
N SER A 7 -6.13 -19.04 62.08
CA SER A 7 -5.24 -19.51 61.00
C SER A 7 -5.96 -20.09 59.77
N GLY A 8 -7.20 -20.59 59.93
CA GLY A 8 -7.96 -21.19 58.83
C GLY A 8 -8.58 -20.16 57.87
N LEU A 9 -9.09 -19.04 58.41
CA LEU A 9 -9.79 -18.02 57.61
C LEU A 9 -8.82 -17.22 56.70
N PHE A 10 -7.62 -16.92 57.18
CA PHE A 10 -6.57 -16.23 56.42
C PHE A 10 -6.03 -17.05 55.24
N GLY A 11 -5.97 -18.38 55.38
CA GLY A 11 -5.57 -19.30 54.31
C GLY A 11 -6.60 -19.39 53.19
N VAL A 12 -7.89 -19.53 53.54
CA VAL A 12 -8.99 -19.62 52.56
C VAL A 12 -9.18 -18.31 51.79
N LEU A 13 -9.08 -17.15 52.46
CA LEU A 13 -9.12 -15.84 51.81
C LEU A 13 -7.94 -15.62 50.87
N SER A 14 -6.73 -16.11 51.21
CA SER A 14 -5.55 -16.02 50.33
C SER A 14 -5.66 -16.91 49.09
N VAL A 15 -6.20 -18.13 49.23
CA VAL A 15 -6.44 -19.04 48.10
C VAL A 15 -7.54 -18.50 47.18
N ALA A 16 -8.65 -17.99 47.74
CA ALA A 16 -9.73 -17.38 46.95
C ALA A 16 -9.26 -16.14 46.17
N ARG A 17 -8.43 -15.29 46.79
CA ARG A 17 -7.84 -14.11 46.14
C ARG A 17 -6.83 -14.51 45.06
N GLY A 18 -6.04 -15.55 45.29
CA GLY A 18 -5.16 -16.15 44.28
C GLY A 18 -5.93 -16.70 43.08
N CYS A 19 -7.01 -17.46 43.31
CA CYS A 19 -7.87 -17.98 42.24
C CYS A 19 -8.58 -16.88 41.45
N LEU A 20 -9.06 -15.82 42.10
CA LEU A 20 -9.68 -14.67 41.43
C LEU A 20 -8.68 -13.86 40.58
N LEU A 21 -7.44 -13.72 41.04
CA LEU A 21 -6.36 -13.07 40.28
C LEU A 21 -5.95 -13.92 39.06
N VAL A 22 -5.83 -15.25 39.23
CA VAL A 22 -5.52 -16.17 38.12
C VAL A 22 -6.66 -16.24 37.11
N ALA A 23 -7.92 -16.28 37.56
CA ALA A 23 -9.08 -16.21 36.66
C ALA A 23 -9.18 -14.87 35.92
N GLY A 24 -8.84 -13.75 36.59
CA GLY A 24 -8.73 -12.44 35.95
C GLY A 24 -7.62 -12.36 34.89
N LEU A 25 -6.45 -12.95 35.15
CA LEU A 25 -5.33 -13.05 34.20
C LEU A 25 -5.66 -13.96 33.00
N LEU A 26 -6.39 -15.06 33.22
CA LEU A 26 -6.86 -15.94 32.14
C LEU A 26 -7.99 -15.31 31.32
N ALA A 27 -8.86 -14.51 31.92
CA ALA A 27 -9.88 -13.74 31.19
C ALA A 27 -9.27 -12.62 30.33
N ALA A 28 -8.19 -11.98 30.80
CA ALA A 28 -7.50 -10.92 30.07
C ALA A 28 -6.72 -11.41 28.82
N SER A 29 -6.39 -12.70 28.75
CA SER A 29 -5.69 -13.31 27.61
C SER A 29 -6.63 -13.89 26.54
N ALA A 30 -7.94 -13.92 26.78
CA ALA A 30 -8.90 -14.63 25.92
C ALA A 30 -9.42 -13.85 24.70
N CYS A 31 -9.09 -12.57 24.50
CA CYS A 31 -9.65 -11.78 23.39
C CYS A 31 -8.61 -10.88 22.70
N GLN A 32 -7.62 -11.45 22.03
CA GLN A 32 -6.91 -10.75 20.97
C GLN A 32 -7.00 -11.56 19.69
N SER A 33 -8.16 -11.51 19.01
CA SER A 33 -8.26 -12.05 17.66
C SER A 33 -7.46 -11.17 16.71
N GLU A 34 -6.56 -11.77 15.93
CA GLU A 34 -5.87 -11.05 14.88
C GLU A 34 -6.88 -10.45 13.89
N SER A 35 -6.69 -9.19 13.51
CA SER A 35 -7.59 -8.52 12.57
C SER A 35 -7.63 -9.28 11.24
N LYS A 36 -8.75 -9.23 10.50
CA LYS A 36 -8.81 -9.82 9.15
C LYS A 36 -8.08 -8.99 8.09
N MET A 37 -7.78 -7.72 8.40
CA MET A 37 -7.21 -6.75 7.46
C MET A 37 -5.85 -6.24 7.93
N LEU A 38 -4.85 -6.32 7.05
CA LEU A 38 -3.50 -5.83 7.27
C LEU A 38 -3.36 -4.39 6.76
N GLY A 39 -2.78 -3.51 7.57
CA GLY A 39 -2.29 -2.22 7.10
C GLY A 39 -1.08 -2.44 6.20
N ALA A 40 -1.12 -1.90 4.98
CA ALA A 40 -0.11 -2.08 3.95
C ALA A 40 0.45 -0.74 3.49
N SER A 41 1.77 -0.67 3.33
CA SER A 41 2.39 0.43 2.60
C SER A 41 2.10 0.31 1.10
N VAL A 42 1.92 1.43 0.43
CA VAL A 42 1.79 1.53 -1.02
C VAL A 42 3.12 1.97 -1.62
N THR A 43 3.58 1.27 -2.65
CA THR A 43 4.71 1.67 -3.49
C THR A 43 4.38 1.47 -4.95
N GLY A 44 5.14 2.13 -5.82
CA GLY A 44 4.89 2.16 -7.25
C GLY A 44 6.16 1.90 -8.05
N TYR A 45 5.94 1.38 -9.26
CA TYR A 45 6.94 1.16 -10.30
C TYR A 45 6.36 1.67 -11.61
N ASN A 46 6.97 2.70 -12.16
CA ASN A 46 6.60 3.27 -13.44
C ASN A 46 7.55 2.77 -14.51
N HIS A 47 7.04 1.93 -15.41
CA HIS A 47 7.83 1.35 -16.50
C HIS A 47 7.75 2.17 -17.79
N THR A 48 7.11 3.34 -17.74
CA THR A 48 6.81 4.19 -18.91
C THR A 48 7.66 5.46 -18.93
N SER A 49 7.67 6.15 -20.09
CA SER A 49 8.32 7.46 -20.26
C SER A 49 7.56 8.63 -19.64
N ALA A 50 6.28 8.44 -19.31
CA ALA A 50 5.46 9.46 -18.67
C ALA A 50 5.80 9.56 -17.18
N ALA A 51 5.43 10.66 -16.52
CA ALA A 51 5.40 10.69 -15.06
C ALA A 51 4.02 10.29 -14.53
N ILE A 52 4.00 9.60 -13.40
CA ILE A 52 2.80 9.36 -12.60
C ILE A 52 2.82 10.37 -11.46
N ASN A 53 2.15 11.49 -11.69
CA ASN A 53 2.16 12.63 -10.77
C ASN A 53 1.41 12.33 -9.48
N ARG A 54 0.37 11.49 -9.55
CA ARG A 54 -0.42 11.02 -8.41
C ARG A 54 -0.98 9.65 -8.72
N PHE A 55 -1.04 8.77 -7.72
CA PHE A 55 -1.86 7.57 -7.81
C PHE A 55 -2.39 7.11 -6.46
N SER A 56 -3.41 6.25 -6.49
CA SER A 56 -3.93 5.56 -5.32
C SER A 56 -4.35 4.12 -5.62
N VAL A 57 -4.40 3.29 -4.58
CA VAL A 57 -4.96 1.94 -4.60
C VAL A 57 -6.04 1.85 -3.54
N ASN A 58 -7.29 1.62 -3.93
CA ASN A 58 -8.44 1.65 -3.04
C ASN A 58 -8.50 2.94 -2.19
N GLY A 59 -8.15 4.08 -2.79
CA GLY A 59 -8.08 5.38 -2.11
C GLY A 59 -6.80 5.64 -1.30
N ALA A 60 -5.97 4.63 -1.05
CA ALA A 60 -4.68 4.84 -0.39
C ALA A 60 -3.63 5.38 -1.36
N GLY A 61 -3.10 6.57 -1.10
CA GLY A 61 -2.15 7.25 -1.97
C GLY A 61 -0.80 6.54 -2.08
N GLY A 62 -0.15 6.68 -3.24
CA GLY A 62 1.21 6.25 -3.49
C GLY A 62 2.20 7.41 -3.65
N PRO A 63 3.51 7.12 -3.75
CA PRO A 63 4.53 8.13 -4.04
C PRO A 63 4.40 8.66 -5.48
N ASN A 64 4.94 9.85 -5.75
CA ASN A 64 5.11 10.33 -7.12
C ASN A 64 6.18 9.50 -7.84
N LEU A 65 5.99 9.21 -9.12
CA LEU A 65 6.92 8.41 -9.92
C LEU A 65 7.32 9.17 -11.17
N GLY A 66 8.61 9.46 -11.34
CA GLY A 66 9.14 9.93 -12.62
C GLY A 66 9.15 8.81 -13.67
N ALA A 67 9.56 9.16 -14.89
CA ALA A 67 9.75 8.20 -15.98
C ALA A 67 10.74 7.10 -15.56
N TYR A 68 10.39 5.84 -15.79
CA TYR A 68 11.27 4.68 -15.56
C TYR A 68 11.85 4.59 -14.13
N GLN A 69 11.02 4.83 -13.11
CA GLN A 69 11.41 4.86 -11.69
C GLN A 69 10.47 4.03 -10.81
N GLY A 70 10.96 3.52 -9.68
CA GLY A 70 10.11 2.81 -8.73
C GLY A 70 10.85 2.18 -7.55
N GLY A 71 10.08 1.73 -6.56
CA GLY A 71 10.56 0.91 -5.44
C GLY A 71 11.38 1.61 -4.35
N GLY A 72 11.76 2.88 -4.55
CA GLY A 72 12.56 3.67 -3.60
C GLY A 72 11.74 4.38 -2.51
N SER A 73 10.43 4.53 -2.69
CA SER A 73 9.55 5.23 -1.73
C SER A 73 8.29 4.43 -1.42
N LYS A 74 7.80 4.59 -0.20
CA LYS A 74 6.59 3.94 0.32
C LYS A 74 5.73 4.97 1.04
N VAL A 75 4.42 4.91 0.81
CA VAL A 75 3.41 5.74 1.49
C VAL A 75 2.53 4.82 2.35
N CYS A 76 2.04 5.33 3.47
CA CYS A 76 1.20 4.56 4.39
C CYS A 76 -0.23 4.34 3.87
N CYS A 77 -0.89 3.39 4.54
CA CYS A 77 -2.31 3.41 4.85
C CYS A 77 -3.21 2.74 3.81
N GLY A 78 -2.61 1.92 2.95
CA GLY A 78 -3.34 0.88 2.24
C GLY A 78 -3.85 -0.17 3.21
N VAL A 79 -4.89 -0.89 2.80
CA VAL A 79 -5.48 -1.97 3.58
C VAL A 79 -5.76 -3.16 2.66
N ILE A 80 -5.30 -4.34 3.06
CA ILE A 80 -5.49 -5.60 2.31
C ILE A 80 -5.93 -6.72 3.25
N PRO A 81 -6.64 -7.75 2.78
CA PRO A 81 -6.92 -8.93 3.60
C PRO A 81 -5.62 -9.60 4.07
N ARG A 82 -5.55 -10.05 5.33
CA ARG A 82 -4.40 -10.85 5.79
C ARG A 82 -4.27 -12.17 5.03
N HIS A 83 -5.41 -12.77 4.71
CA HIS A 83 -5.50 -13.97 3.89
C HIS A 83 -6.16 -13.62 2.57
N TRP A 84 -5.51 -13.98 1.47
CA TRP A 84 -6.06 -13.77 0.14
C TRP A 84 -7.39 -14.54 -0.03
N VAL A 85 -8.33 -13.94 -0.75
CA VAL A 85 -9.62 -14.53 -1.10
C VAL A 85 -9.81 -14.56 -2.62
N PRO A 86 -10.52 -15.57 -3.17
CA PRO A 86 -10.84 -15.62 -4.60
C PRO A 86 -11.51 -14.34 -5.10
N GLY A 87 -11.04 -13.83 -6.25
CA GLY A 87 -11.57 -12.62 -6.86
C GLY A 87 -11.17 -11.31 -6.16
N LEU A 88 -10.13 -11.31 -5.33
CA LEU A 88 -9.60 -10.09 -4.71
C LEU A 88 -9.15 -9.10 -5.79
N ARG A 89 -9.68 -7.88 -5.74
CA ARG A 89 -9.41 -6.80 -6.70
C ARG A 89 -9.04 -5.51 -6.00
N ALA A 90 -8.37 -4.63 -6.73
CA ALA A 90 -8.13 -3.25 -6.31
C ALA A 90 -8.54 -2.27 -7.41
N VAL A 91 -9.07 -1.13 -6.98
CA VAL A 91 -9.28 0.05 -7.81
C VAL A 91 -8.01 0.87 -7.78
N VAL A 92 -7.43 1.12 -8.95
CA VAL A 92 -6.27 2.00 -9.10
C VAL A 92 -6.71 3.24 -9.86
N GLU A 93 -6.34 4.41 -9.32
CA GLU A 93 -6.56 5.71 -9.94
C GLU A 93 -5.22 6.41 -10.08
N TRP A 94 -4.94 7.04 -11.22
CA TRP A 94 -3.68 7.76 -11.44
C TRP A 94 -3.81 8.91 -12.44
N GLU A 95 -2.90 9.87 -12.30
CA GLU A 95 -2.70 10.99 -13.21
C GLU A 95 -1.35 10.84 -13.91
N LYS A 96 -1.36 10.93 -15.25
CA LYS A 96 -0.19 10.72 -16.11
C LYS A 96 0.15 12.02 -16.84
N ASP A 97 1.39 12.46 -16.69
CA ASP A 97 2.01 13.54 -17.47
C ASP A 97 2.84 12.91 -18.61
N PRO A 98 2.44 13.07 -19.88
CA PRO A 98 3.12 12.44 -21.02
C PRO A 98 4.47 13.08 -21.36
N ASP A 99 4.74 14.33 -20.93
CA ASP A 99 6.01 15.03 -21.21
C ASP A 99 6.57 15.71 -19.94
N PRO A 100 7.00 14.90 -18.96
CA PRO A 100 7.36 15.39 -17.63
C PRO A 100 8.66 16.18 -17.58
N TYR A 101 9.37 16.34 -18.70
CA TYR A 101 10.62 17.10 -18.78
C TYR A 101 10.54 18.31 -19.71
N SER A 102 9.36 18.57 -20.30
CA SER A 102 9.11 19.73 -21.17
C SER A 102 9.55 21.06 -20.54
N TYR A 103 9.33 21.23 -19.24
CA TYR A 103 9.64 22.45 -18.50
C TYR A 103 11.12 22.86 -18.57
N GLY A 104 12.04 21.92 -18.80
CA GLY A 104 13.47 22.22 -18.90
C GLY A 104 13.84 23.03 -20.15
N LYS A 105 12.95 23.11 -21.13
CA LYS A 105 13.15 23.83 -22.41
C LYS A 105 12.48 25.21 -22.41
N TRP A 106 11.80 25.57 -21.33
CA TRP A 106 10.98 26.76 -21.29
C TRP A 106 11.82 28.01 -21.00
N PRO A 107 11.57 29.13 -21.69
CA PRO A 107 12.30 30.37 -21.45
C PRO A 107 11.91 31.03 -20.11
N GLU A 108 10.73 30.75 -19.58
CA GLU A 108 10.26 31.33 -18.33
C GLU A 108 11.07 30.83 -17.13
N ARG A 109 11.49 31.74 -16.23
CA ARG A 109 12.13 31.36 -14.96
C ARG A 109 11.20 30.45 -14.15
N PRO A 110 11.67 29.29 -13.63
CA PRO A 110 10.88 28.42 -12.78
C PRO A 110 10.17 29.18 -11.65
N TYR A 111 8.90 28.85 -11.43
CA TYR A 111 8.02 29.45 -10.41
C TYR A 111 7.67 30.94 -10.60
N SER A 112 8.07 31.58 -11.70
CA SER A 112 7.54 32.91 -12.08
C SER A 112 6.05 32.83 -12.43
N GLU A 113 5.35 33.98 -12.47
CA GLU A 113 3.94 34.02 -12.87
C GLU A 113 3.73 33.41 -14.26
N ALA A 114 4.57 33.76 -15.23
CA ALA A 114 4.50 33.22 -16.59
C ALA A 114 4.71 31.69 -16.61
N TRP A 115 5.69 31.20 -15.84
CA TRP A 115 5.96 29.76 -15.70
C TRP A 115 4.78 29.02 -15.05
N ASN A 116 4.21 29.55 -13.96
CA ASN A 116 3.05 28.95 -13.27
C ASN A 116 1.82 28.93 -14.19
N LYS A 117 1.57 30.03 -14.92
CA LYS A 117 0.48 30.11 -15.90
C LYS A 117 0.66 29.10 -17.02
N ARG A 118 1.90 28.80 -17.42
CA ARG A 118 2.21 27.76 -18.41
C ARG A 118 2.03 26.36 -17.86
N MET A 119 2.56 26.07 -16.67
CA MET A 119 2.32 24.79 -16.00
C MET A 119 0.84 24.48 -15.89
N GLU A 120 0.00 25.47 -15.57
CA GLU A 120 -1.44 25.26 -15.49
C GLU A 120 -2.07 24.88 -16.83
N ARG A 121 -1.52 25.39 -17.96
CA ARG A 121 -1.93 24.93 -19.30
C ARG A 121 -1.43 23.52 -19.60
N GLU A 122 -0.19 23.18 -19.26
CA GLU A 122 0.33 21.82 -19.50
C GLU A 122 -0.44 20.76 -18.69
N LYS A 123 -0.83 21.08 -17.45
CA LYS A 123 -1.66 20.18 -16.64
C LYS A 123 -2.99 19.81 -17.30
N GLN A 124 -3.51 20.64 -18.22
CA GLN A 124 -4.72 20.31 -18.98
C GLN A 124 -4.51 19.14 -19.95
N GLN A 125 -3.26 18.83 -20.30
CA GLN A 125 -2.90 17.67 -21.13
C GLN A 125 -2.71 16.40 -20.31
N TYR A 126 -2.71 16.49 -18.98
CA TYR A 126 -2.58 15.32 -18.13
C TYR A 126 -3.80 14.42 -18.28
N SER A 127 -3.55 13.12 -18.39
CA SER A 127 -4.62 12.13 -18.47
C SER A 127 -4.88 11.53 -17.09
N ARG A 128 -6.15 11.26 -16.80
CA ARG A 128 -6.60 10.64 -15.55
C ARG A 128 -7.27 9.33 -15.86
N HIS A 129 -6.90 8.31 -15.10
CA HIS A 129 -7.28 6.94 -15.37
C HIS A 129 -7.79 6.26 -14.12
N LYS A 130 -8.67 5.29 -14.33
CA LYS A 130 -9.24 4.44 -13.27
C LYS A 130 -9.47 3.04 -13.81
N VAL A 131 -8.96 2.04 -13.11
CA VAL A 131 -9.14 0.64 -13.49
C VAL A 131 -9.31 -0.24 -12.27
N THR A 132 -10.07 -1.32 -12.40
CA THR A 132 -10.16 -2.37 -11.38
C THR A 132 -9.39 -3.61 -11.84
N VAL A 133 -8.28 -3.90 -11.16
CA VAL A 133 -7.38 -5.01 -11.48
C VAL A 133 -7.42 -6.08 -10.40
N GLU A 134 -7.16 -7.32 -10.80
CA GLU A 134 -7.03 -8.43 -9.86
C GLU A 134 -5.70 -8.36 -9.09
N ILE A 135 -5.76 -8.75 -7.82
CA ILE A 135 -4.58 -8.99 -7.00
C ILE A 135 -4.31 -10.49 -7.00
N PRO A 136 -3.14 -10.93 -7.48
CA PRO A 136 -2.79 -12.35 -7.54
C PRO A 136 -2.70 -12.91 -6.12
N ARG A 137 -2.87 -14.23 -6.02
CA ARG A 137 -2.81 -14.93 -4.73
C ARG A 137 -1.47 -14.70 -4.04
N TYR A 138 -1.52 -14.32 -2.77
CA TYR A 138 -0.37 -14.28 -1.87
C TYR A 138 -0.57 -15.25 -0.70
N SER A 139 0.53 -15.86 -0.25
CA SER A 139 0.54 -16.68 0.96
C SER A 139 0.67 -15.82 2.22
N ILE A 140 1.47 -14.75 2.14
CA ILE A 140 1.71 -13.79 3.22
C ILE A 140 1.45 -12.39 2.68
N ALA A 141 0.46 -11.72 3.27
CA ALA A 141 0.13 -10.33 2.96
C ALA A 141 1.30 -9.39 3.30
N GLY A 142 1.44 -8.31 2.53
CA GLY A 142 2.55 -7.39 2.64
C GLY A 142 2.27 -6.00 2.06
N SER A 143 3.27 -5.40 1.44
CA SER A 143 3.13 -4.11 0.77
C SER A 143 2.27 -4.21 -0.50
N LEU A 144 1.41 -3.21 -0.72
CA LEU A 144 0.77 -2.97 -2.01
C LEU A 144 1.80 -2.40 -2.98
N LYS A 145 2.04 -3.09 -4.09
CA LYS A 145 2.96 -2.66 -5.16
C LYS A 145 2.17 -2.48 -6.45
N VAL A 146 2.22 -1.28 -7.02
CA VAL A 146 1.56 -0.95 -8.29
C VAL A 146 2.60 -0.85 -9.39
N HIS A 147 2.37 -1.52 -10.51
CA HIS A 147 3.17 -1.36 -11.72
C HIS A 147 2.33 -0.64 -12.77
N PHE A 148 2.82 0.52 -13.22
CA PHE A 148 2.28 1.25 -14.37
C PHE A 148 3.04 0.83 -15.61
N LEU A 149 2.31 0.33 -16.60
CA LEU A 149 2.82 -0.25 -17.83
C LEU A 149 2.37 0.60 -19.02
N PRO A 150 2.98 0.41 -20.20
CA PRO A 150 2.49 1.03 -21.42
C PRO A 150 1.02 0.69 -21.71
N CYS A 151 0.36 1.52 -22.52
CA CYS A 151 -1.05 1.40 -22.84
C CYS A 151 -1.97 1.51 -21.63
N ASP A 152 -1.55 2.31 -20.64
CA ASP A 152 -2.30 2.61 -19.42
C ASP A 152 -2.72 1.34 -18.66
N GLN A 153 -1.95 0.25 -18.84
CA GLN A 153 -2.16 -0.99 -18.11
C GLN A 153 -1.54 -0.91 -16.73
N VAL A 154 -2.21 -1.53 -15.76
CA VAL A 154 -1.75 -1.59 -14.37
C VAL A 154 -1.75 -3.02 -13.86
N ARG A 155 -0.80 -3.34 -12.99
CA ARG A 155 -0.79 -4.58 -12.19
C ARG A 155 -0.56 -4.24 -10.73
N VAL A 156 -1.24 -4.96 -9.83
CA VAL A 156 -1.11 -4.78 -8.39
C VAL A 156 -0.77 -6.11 -7.73
N SER A 157 0.23 -6.11 -6.85
CA SER A 157 0.52 -7.21 -5.93
C SER A 157 0.45 -6.73 -4.49
N ALA A 158 0.29 -7.65 -3.55
CA ALA A 158 0.03 -7.34 -2.14
C ALA A 158 0.86 -8.22 -1.18
N ASP A 159 2.04 -8.65 -1.61
CA ASP A 159 2.98 -9.49 -0.85
C ASP A 159 4.23 -8.72 -0.40
N ASN A 160 5.20 -9.39 0.21
CA ASN A 160 6.52 -8.84 0.56
C ASN A 160 7.66 -9.33 -0.36
N ILE A 161 7.34 -10.03 -1.45
CA ILE A 161 8.32 -10.48 -2.43
C ILE A 161 8.74 -9.27 -3.27
N LYS A 162 10.04 -9.12 -3.52
CA LYS A 162 10.60 -7.98 -4.26
C LYS A 162 10.64 -8.28 -5.76
N PRO A 163 10.46 -7.27 -6.64
CA PRO A 163 10.80 -7.41 -8.05
C PRO A 163 12.25 -7.91 -8.23
N GLY A 164 12.43 -8.83 -9.16
CA GLY A 164 13.67 -9.58 -9.38
C GLY A 164 13.66 -11.00 -8.79
N ASP A 165 12.81 -11.28 -7.79
CA ASP A 165 12.62 -12.64 -7.28
C ASP A 165 11.79 -13.46 -8.29
N PRO A 166 12.19 -14.68 -8.67
CA PRO A 166 11.45 -15.52 -9.62
C PRO A 166 10.00 -15.82 -9.21
N ARG A 167 9.68 -15.75 -7.92
CA ARG A 167 8.32 -15.97 -7.40
C ARG A 167 7.43 -14.73 -7.52
N TYR A 168 8.02 -13.57 -7.81
CA TYR A 168 7.26 -12.34 -7.95
C TYR A 168 6.51 -12.33 -9.29
N PRO A 169 5.17 -12.11 -9.31
CA PRO A 169 4.39 -12.25 -10.53
C PRO A 169 4.66 -11.19 -11.60
N TYR A 170 5.33 -10.08 -11.25
CA TYR A 170 5.45 -8.90 -12.12
C TYR A 170 6.89 -8.42 -12.30
N ASN A 171 7.75 -9.31 -12.82
CA ASN A 171 9.15 -9.01 -13.14
C ASN A 171 9.31 -8.31 -14.51
N TYR A 172 8.66 -7.16 -14.68
CA TYR A 172 8.79 -6.35 -15.89
C TYR A 172 10.13 -5.57 -15.92
N PRO A 173 10.71 -5.33 -17.11
CA PRO A 173 11.86 -4.45 -17.24
C PRO A 173 11.46 -3.00 -16.91
N MET A 174 12.34 -2.25 -16.24
CA MET A 174 12.05 -0.86 -15.83
C MET A 174 11.79 0.08 -17.00
N ARG A 175 12.36 -0.21 -18.17
CA ARG A 175 12.13 0.56 -19.40
C ARG A 175 11.32 -0.28 -20.36
N MET A 176 10.05 0.08 -20.55
CA MET A 176 9.17 -0.50 -21.55
C MET A 176 8.78 0.56 -22.56
N GLU A 177 8.90 0.23 -23.84
CA GLU A 177 8.45 1.11 -24.91
C GLU A 177 6.93 1.02 -25.07
N GLU A 178 6.30 2.16 -25.32
CA GLU A 178 4.88 2.21 -25.62
C GLU A 178 4.64 1.81 -27.09
N PRO A 179 3.86 0.76 -27.36
CA PRO A 179 3.61 0.34 -28.73
C PRO A 179 2.79 1.41 -29.46
N LYS A 180 2.98 1.50 -30.78
CA LYS A 180 2.24 2.46 -31.64
C LYS A 180 0.72 2.30 -31.56
N VAL A 181 0.27 1.06 -31.32
CA VAL A 181 -1.14 0.72 -31.18
C VAL A 181 -1.30 -0.09 -29.91
N CYS A 182 -2.16 0.37 -29.03
CA CYS A 182 -2.49 -0.35 -27.81
C CYS A 182 -3.50 -1.47 -28.10
N PRO A 183 -3.28 -2.68 -27.54
CA PRO A 183 -4.27 -3.74 -27.63
C PRO A 183 -5.57 -3.28 -26.97
N LYS A 184 -6.71 -3.66 -27.56
CA LYS A 184 -8.05 -3.42 -27.02
C LYS A 184 -8.39 -4.44 -25.93
#